data_AF-A0A1H6BSH7-F1
#
_entry.id   AF-A0A1H6BSH7-F1
#
_cell.length_a   1.000
_cell.length_b   1.000
_cell.length_c   1.000
_cell.angle_alpha   90.00
_cell.angle_beta   90.00
_cell.angle_gamma   90.00
#
_symmetry.space_group_name_H-M   'P 1'
#
loop_
_entity.id
_entity.type
_entity.pdbx_description
1 polymer ?
#
loop_
_entity_poly.entity_id
_entity_poly.type
_entity_poly.pdbx_seq_one_letter_code
_entity_poly.pdbx_strand_id
1 'polypeptide(L)'
;MTQRHKVAASCLLLPLALALSPAPAATGTAGQRLTVSQAAGLSPDGQTITVTGQGYDTSKGVYVAFCVLPKPGEPPTPCGGGADMSGASGASKWISSNPPKYGQGLAQPYGDAGSFTATLKISPVIGVAAEGSQVFDCREVACGVVTRADHTRTADRSQDVFVRVTFASGFPTGAVAAGAGGVLVLAAGAVVVARRRKPA
;
A
#
# COMPACT_ATOMS: atom_id res chain seq x y z
N MET A 1 -30.81 66.78 9.39
CA MET A 1 -29.67 65.98 9.88
C MET A 1 -29.71 64.62 9.20
N THR A 2 -28.90 64.39 8.17
CA THR A 2 -28.84 63.14 7.39
C THR A 2 -27.55 62.40 7.71
N GLN A 3 -27.64 61.28 8.44
CA GLN A 3 -26.48 60.53 8.90
C GLN A 3 -25.99 59.56 7.81
N ARG A 4 -24.86 59.86 7.18
CA ARG A 4 -24.19 58.94 6.24
C ARG A 4 -23.46 57.85 7.02
N HIS A 5 -23.91 56.61 6.90
CA HIS A 5 -23.22 55.45 7.49
C HIS A 5 -22.08 55.01 6.56
N LYS A 6 -20.83 55.08 7.05
CA LYS A 6 -19.65 54.57 6.36
C LYS A 6 -19.55 53.07 6.65
N VAL A 7 -19.73 52.22 5.64
CA VAL A 7 -19.51 50.78 5.75
C VAL A 7 -18.00 50.53 5.58
N ALA A 8 -17.33 50.14 6.66
CA ALA A 8 -15.95 49.67 6.61
C ALA A 8 -15.95 48.19 6.19
N ALA A 9 -15.40 47.89 5.02
CA ALA A 9 -15.21 46.53 4.55
C ALA A 9 -14.06 45.87 5.35
N SER A 10 -14.43 45.02 6.31
CA SER A 10 -13.48 44.22 7.08
C SER A 10 -13.12 42.98 6.27
N CYS A 11 -11.89 42.93 5.77
CA CYS A 11 -11.36 41.79 5.02
C CYS A 11 -10.97 40.69 6.03
N LEU A 12 -11.86 39.72 6.23
CA LEU A 12 -11.57 38.52 7.02
C LEU A 12 -10.55 37.66 6.28
N LEU A 13 -9.30 37.63 6.77
CA LEU A 13 -8.31 36.62 6.41
C LEU A 13 -8.66 35.31 7.12
N LEU A 14 -9.28 34.36 6.42
CA LEU A 14 -9.45 33.00 6.93
C LEU A 14 -8.09 32.26 6.89
N PRO A 15 -7.62 31.68 8.01
CA PRO A 15 -6.43 30.85 7.99
C PRO A 15 -6.73 29.56 7.22
N LEU A 16 -5.93 29.29 6.18
CA LEU A 16 -5.99 28.05 5.43
C LEU A 16 -5.43 26.92 6.31
N ALA A 17 -6.31 26.21 7.03
CA ALA A 17 -5.92 25.01 7.75
C ALA A 17 -5.62 23.89 6.74
N LEU A 18 -4.35 23.51 6.60
CA LEU A 18 -3.96 22.32 5.84
C LEU A 18 -4.46 21.08 6.59
N ALA A 19 -5.51 20.44 6.09
CA ALA A 19 -5.96 19.16 6.60
C ALA A 19 -4.95 18.07 6.22
N LEU A 20 -4.12 17.64 7.17
CA LEU A 20 -3.30 16.43 7.00
C LEU A 20 -4.25 15.23 7.00
N SER A 21 -4.32 14.53 5.87
CA SER A 21 -5.01 13.24 5.81
C SER A 21 -4.28 12.24 6.71
N PRO A 22 -4.99 11.43 7.51
CA PRO A 22 -4.36 10.41 8.34
C PRO A 22 -3.61 9.41 7.47
N ALA A 23 -2.44 8.97 7.93
CA ALA A 23 -1.65 7.96 7.23
C ALA A 23 -2.49 6.67 7.02
N PRO A 24 -2.37 6.02 5.84
CA PRO A 24 -3.10 4.78 5.57
C PRO A 24 -2.79 3.69 6.59
N ALA A 25 -3.83 3.12 7.20
CA ALA A 25 -3.69 2.14 8.26
C ALA A 25 -4.83 1.13 8.30
N ALA A 26 -4.59 0.01 8.97
CA ALA A 26 -5.59 -1.00 9.31
C ALA A 26 -5.40 -1.46 10.77
N THR A 27 -6.46 -2.05 11.33
CA THR A 27 -6.48 -2.56 12.71
C THR A 27 -6.74 -4.06 12.70
N GLY A 28 -5.96 -4.81 13.46
CA GLY A 28 -6.12 -6.25 13.66
C GLY A 28 -7.20 -6.59 14.67
N THR A 29 -7.54 -7.87 14.76
CA THR A 29 -8.61 -8.38 15.64
C THR A 29 -8.29 -8.22 17.12
N ALA A 30 -7.01 -8.15 17.50
CA ALA A 30 -6.58 -7.90 18.88
C ALA A 30 -6.18 -6.43 19.14
N GLY A 31 -6.56 -5.50 18.25
CA GLY A 31 -6.30 -4.07 18.41
C GLY A 31 -4.93 -3.61 17.90
N GLN A 32 -4.16 -4.47 17.25
CA GLN A 32 -2.90 -4.08 16.61
C GLN A 32 -3.17 -3.03 15.54
N ARG A 33 -2.29 -2.05 15.39
CA ARG A 33 -2.39 -1.05 14.33
C ARG A 33 -1.20 -1.17 13.39
N LEU A 34 -1.47 -1.28 12.09
CA LEU A 34 -0.46 -1.27 11.04
C LEU A 34 -0.66 -0.04 10.16
N THR A 35 0.38 0.76 9.99
CA THR A 35 0.37 1.99 9.18
C THR A 35 1.44 1.88 8.10
N VAL A 36 1.14 2.37 6.89
CA VAL A 36 2.09 2.46 5.79
C VAL A 36 2.26 3.90 5.35
N SER A 37 3.44 4.27 4.87
CA SER A 37 3.71 5.63 4.37
C SER A 37 2.89 5.97 3.12
N GLN A 38 2.53 4.96 2.32
CA GLN A 38 1.69 5.11 1.14
C GLN A 38 0.98 3.79 0.84
N ALA A 39 -0.33 3.87 0.56
CA ALA A 39 -1.15 2.71 0.20
C ALA A 39 -1.74 2.80 -1.22
N ALA A 40 -1.75 3.97 -1.85
CA ALA A 40 -2.32 4.16 -3.18
C ALA A 40 -1.35 4.87 -4.10
N GLY A 41 -1.52 4.69 -5.41
CA GLY A 41 -0.68 5.34 -6.43
C GLY A 41 0.80 4.97 -6.29
N LEU A 42 1.10 3.76 -5.83
CA LEU A 42 2.47 3.26 -5.74
C LEU A 42 3.12 3.20 -7.13
N SER A 43 4.43 3.49 -7.19
CA SER A 43 5.20 3.51 -8.43
C SER A 43 5.10 2.17 -9.17
N PRO A 44 4.76 2.18 -10.49
CA PRO A 44 4.74 0.96 -11.30
C PRO A 44 6.13 0.34 -11.48
N ASP A 45 7.20 1.09 -11.22
CA ASP A 45 8.58 0.58 -11.25
C ASP A 45 9.01 -0.03 -9.90
N GLY A 46 8.10 -0.05 -8.93
CA GLY A 46 8.38 -0.39 -7.54
C GLY A 46 8.97 0.77 -6.75
N GLN A 47 8.92 0.64 -5.43
CA GLN A 47 9.43 1.65 -4.49
C GLN A 47 9.70 1.03 -3.12
N THR A 48 10.38 1.78 -2.26
CA THR A 48 10.48 1.44 -0.83
C THR A 48 9.43 2.24 -0.05
N ILE A 49 8.70 1.57 0.84
CA ILE A 49 7.77 2.21 1.77
C ILE A 49 8.17 1.94 3.22
N THR A 50 7.76 2.85 4.11
CA THR A 50 7.90 2.66 5.54
C THR A 50 6.63 2.07 6.12
N VAL A 51 6.78 1.11 7.01
CA VAL A 51 5.70 0.43 7.71
C VAL A 51 5.92 0.56 9.22
N THR A 52 4.87 0.92 9.95
CA THR A 52 4.90 1.03 11.41
C THR A 52 3.81 0.18 12.02
N GLY A 53 4.18 -0.69 12.95
CA GLY A 53 3.26 -1.50 13.74
C GLY A 53 3.22 -1.05 15.20
N GLN A 54 2.07 -1.21 15.85
CA GLN A 54 1.87 -0.97 17.28
C GLN A 54 0.89 -1.99 17.88
N GLY A 55 1.05 -2.31 19.17
CA GLY A 55 0.12 -3.15 19.92
C GLY A 55 0.23 -4.65 19.64
N TYR A 56 1.33 -5.11 19.05
CA TYR A 56 1.55 -6.53 18.79
C TYR A 56 1.91 -7.29 20.08
N ASP A 57 1.43 -8.52 20.22
CA ASP A 57 1.84 -9.42 21.31
C ASP A 57 3.32 -9.81 21.14
N THR A 58 4.19 -9.29 22.00
CA THR A 58 5.65 -9.48 21.93
C THR A 58 6.11 -10.89 22.30
N SER A 59 5.22 -11.73 22.83
CA SER A 59 5.49 -13.17 23.06
C SER A 59 5.49 -13.97 21.75
N LYS A 60 4.98 -13.38 20.66
CA LYS A 60 4.85 -13.98 19.33
C LYS A 60 5.64 -13.15 18.32
N GLY A 61 6.45 -13.80 17.48
CA GLY A 61 7.06 -13.11 16.35
C GLY A 61 6.07 -12.95 15.18
N VAL A 62 6.27 -11.91 14.37
CA VAL A 62 5.51 -11.67 13.13
C VAL A 62 6.44 -11.43 11.95
N TYR A 63 5.95 -11.77 10.76
CA TYR A 63 6.43 -11.18 9.53
C TYR A 63 5.59 -9.97 9.18
N VAL A 64 6.24 -8.86 8.81
CA VAL A 64 5.62 -7.78 8.04
C VAL A 64 6.10 -7.89 6.60
N ALA A 65 5.18 -8.01 5.65
CA ALA A 65 5.51 -8.36 4.27
C ALA A 65 4.52 -7.78 3.27
N PHE A 66 4.94 -7.66 2.01
CA PHE A 66 4.04 -7.36 0.89
C PHE A 66 3.55 -8.66 0.25
N CYS A 67 2.24 -8.88 0.18
CA CYS A 67 1.67 -10.16 -0.27
C CYS A 67 0.42 -9.98 -1.13
N VAL A 68 0.09 -11.03 -1.88
CA VAL A 68 -1.27 -11.23 -2.39
C VAL A 68 -2.21 -11.41 -1.20
N LEU A 69 -3.33 -10.69 -1.21
CA LEU A 69 -4.33 -10.76 -0.15
C LEU A 69 -5.14 -12.06 -0.27
N PRO A 70 -5.34 -12.77 0.86
CA PRO A 70 -6.03 -14.04 0.85
C PRO A 70 -7.55 -13.83 0.76
N LYS A 71 -8.26 -14.93 0.49
CA LYS A 71 -9.69 -15.00 0.83
C LYS A 71 -9.84 -14.92 2.37
N PRO A 72 -10.99 -14.47 2.89
CA PRO A 72 -11.22 -14.46 4.33
C PRO A 72 -10.94 -15.83 4.97
N GLY A 73 -10.15 -15.85 6.04
CA GLY A 73 -9.78 -17.07 6.77
C GLY A 73 -8.54 -17.80 6.26
N GLU A 74 -7.99 -17.43 5.10
CA GLU A 74 -6.76 -18.02 4.54
C GLU A 74 -5.53 -17.16 4.87
N PRO A 75 -4.31 -17.74 4.92
CA PRO A 75 -3.09 -16.97 5.14
C PRO A 75 -2.69 -16.18 3.88
N PRO A 76 -2.13 -14.96 4.03
CA PRO A 76 -1.62 -14.20 2.89
C PRO A 76 -0.45 -14.94 2.21
N THR A 77 -0.61 -15.24 0.93
CA THR A 77 0.39 -15.92 0.10
C THR A 77 0.04 -15.78 -1.40
N PRO A 78 1.05 -15.72 -2.30
CA PRO A 78 2.47 -15.56 -2.00
C PRO A 78 2.80 -14.15 -1.50
N CYS A 79 3.94 -14.05 -0.83
CA CYS A 79 4.54 -12.78 -0.45
C CYS A 79 5.73 -12.46 -1.37
N GLY A 80 5.96 -11.17 -1.62
CA GLY A 80 7.13 -10.67 -2.32
C GLY A 80 8.42 -11.16 -1.65
N GLY A 81 9.43 -11.42 -2.46
CA GLY A 81 10.74 -11.91 -1.99
C GLY A 81 10.82 -13.42 -1.73
N GLY A 82 9.70 -14.14 -1.73
CA GLY A 82 9.68 -15.59 -1.47
C GLY A 82 10.11 -15.93 -0.03
N ALA A 83 10.65 -17.14 0.16
CA ALA A 83 11.28 -17.54 1.42
C ALA A 83 12.67 -16.88 1.54
N ASP A 84 12.67 -15.58 1.80
CA ASP A 84 13.90 -14.78 1.93
C ASP A 84 14.59 -15.05 3.27
N MET A 85 15.35 -16.15 3.33
CA MET A 85 16.06 -16.59 4.54
C MET A 85 17.23 -15.68 4.92
N SER A 86 17.69 -14.81 4.00
CA SER A 86 18.75 -13.84 4.24
C SER A 86 18.23 -12.44 4.58
N GLY A 87 16.94 -12.17 4.32
CA GLY A 87 16.33 -10.85 4.45
C GLY A 87 16.72 -9.86 3.34
N ALA A 88 17.44 -10.32 2.30
CA ALA A 88 18.04 -9.49 1.26
C ALA A 88 17.04 -9.00 0.21
N SER A 89 15.91 -9.68 0.02
CA SER A 89 14.86 -9.27 -0.92
C SER A 89 14.30 -7.89 -0.57
N GLY A 90 14.27 -7.57 0.73
CA GLY A 90 13.67 -6.35 1.25
C GLY A 90 12.15 -6.33 1.20
N ALA A 91 11.48 -7.39 0.73
CA ALA A 91 10.02 -7.45 0.60
C ALA A 91 9.31 -7.95 1.88
N SER A 92 10.08 -8.42 2.85
CA SER A 92 9.61 -8.74 4.20
C SER A 92 10.63 -8.37 5.29
N LYS A 93 10.15 -8.29 6.53
CA LYS A 93 10.96 -8.19 7.75
C LYS A 93 10.39 -9.10 8.83
N TRP A 94 11.27 -9.79 9.54
CA TRP A 94 10.93 -10.61 10.70
C TRP A 94 11.08 -9.77 11.96
N ILE A 95 9.98 -9.61 12.70
CA ILE A 95 9.95 -8.91 13.99
C ILE A 95 9.72 -9.94 15.08
N SER A 96 10.65 -10.08 16.03
CA SER A 96 10.51 -10.98 17.17
C SER A 96 11.47 -10.59 18.28
N SER A 97 10.95 -10.43 19.50
CA SER A 97 11.78 -10.26 20.70
C SER A 97 12.25 -11.60 21.30
N ASN A 98 11.70 -12.72 20.82
CA ASN A 98 12.00 -14.07 21.31
C ASN A 98 12.23 -15.05 20.13
N PRO A 99 13.15 -14.77 19.19
CA PRO A 99 13.38 -15.67 18.07
C PRO A 99 14.05 -16.98 18.53
N PRO A 100 13.81 -18.11 17.83
CA PRO A 100 14.64 -19.31 17.96
C PRO A 100 16.12 -19.01 17.75
N LYS A 101 17.02 -19.89 18.22
CA LYS A 101 18.47 -19.66 18.17
C LYS A 101 19.00 -19.23 16.79
N TYR A 102 18.49 -19.82 15.71
CA TYR A 102 18.91 -19.46 14.34
C TYR A 102 18.46 -18.06 13.90
N GLY A 103 17.47 -17.47 14.56
CA GLY A 103 16.95 -16.15 14.25
C GLY A 103 17.57 -15.01 15.05
N GLN A 104 18.43 -15.33 16.02
CA GLN A 104 19.14 -14.32 16.80
C GLN A 104 20.06 -13.52 15.86
N GLY A 105 19.91 -12.20 15.84
CA GLY A 105 20.61 -11.30 14.91
C GLY A 105 19.97 -11.17 13.52
N LEU A 106 18.96 -11.98 13.20
CA LEU A 106 18.17 -11.87 11.96
C LEU A 106 16.82 -11.17 12.21
N ALA A 107 16.15 -11.51 13.31
CA ALA A 107 14.90 -10.88 13.70
C ALA A 107 15.18 -9.51 14.32
N GLN A 108 14.42 -8.51 13.89
CA GLN A 108 14.36 -7.22 14.58
C GLN A 108 13.51 -7.39 15.85
N PRO A 109 13.99 -6.99 17.03
CA PRO A 109 13.16 -7.02 18.24
C PRO A 109 12.02 -6.01 18.12
N TYR A 110 10.89 -6.30 18.79
CA TYR A 110 9.88 -5.27 19.00
C TYR A 110 10.43 -4.15 19.89
N GLY A 111 9.96 -2.92 19.66
CA GLY A 111 10.03 -1.83 20.61
C GLY A 111 8.91 -1.88 21.64
N ASP A 112 8.78 -0.79 22.39
CA ASP A 112 7.81 -0.65 23.48
C ASP A 112 6.39 -1.00 23.03
N ALA A 113 5.66 -1.69 23.90
CA ALA A 113 4.27 -2.11 23.68
C ALA A 113 4.00 -2.80 22.33
N GLY A 114 4.96 -3.60 21.84
CA GLY A 114 4.80 -4.34 20.59
C GLY A 114 4.89 -3.46 19.36
N SER A 115 5.68 -2.40 19.41
CA SER A 115 5.91 -1.52 18.28
C SER A 115 7.03 -2.00 17.37
N PHE A 116 6.99 -1.60 16.10
CA PHE A 116 8.13 -1.73 15.19
C PHE A 116 8.04 -0.71 14.05
N THR A 117 9.18 -0.42 13.44
CA THR A 117 9.27 0.28 12.15
C THR A 117 10.15 -0.53 11.22
N ALA A 118 9.72 -0.70 9.98
CA ALA A 118 10.39 -1.46 8.94
C ALA A 118 10.29 -0.74 7.59
N THR A 119 11.24 -1.00 6.70
CA THR A 119 11.14 -0.61 5.28
C THR A 119 10.90 -1.85 4.43
N LEU A 120 9.96 -1.74 3.49
CA LEU A 120 9.65 -2.79 2.54
C LEU A 120 9.85 -2.29 1.11
N LYS A 121 10.57 -3.08 0.31
CA LYS A 121 10.62 -2.92 -1.15
C LYS A 121 9.38 -3.59 -1.74
N ILE A 122 8.61 -2.83 -2.50
CA ILE A 122 7.36 -3.26 -3.11
C ILE A 122 7.42 -3.03 -4.63
N SER A 123 6.78 -3.93 -5.38
CA SER A 123 6.69 -3.92 -6.84
C SER A 123 5.28 -4.35 -7.23
N PRO A 124 4.74 -3.92 -8.38
CA PRO A 124 3.43 -4.42 -8.84
C PRO A 124 3.45 -5.93 -9.10
N VAL A 125 4.62 -6.56 -9.21
CA VAL A 125 4.73 -7.99 -9.52
C VAL A 125 5.29 -8.76 -8.32
N ILE A 126 4.60 -9.83 -7.92
CA ILE A 126 5.07 -10.80 -6.93
C ILE A 126 5.39 -12.13 -7.63
N GLY A 127 6.57 -12.67 -7.31
CA GLY A 127 7.10 -13.89 -7.92
C GLY A 127 8.30 -13.59 -8.82
N VAL A 128 9.05 -14.63 -9.16
CA VAL A 128 10.11 -14.56 -10.17
C VAL A 128 9.63 -15.30 -11.42
N ALA A 129 9.92 -14.76 -12.60
CA ALA A 129 9.72 -15.47 -13.85
C ALA A 129 10.80 -16.56 -13.98
N ALA A 130 10.64 -17.65 -13.23
CA ALA A 130 11.37 -18.89 -13.42
C ALA A 130 10.40 -19.94 -13.98
N GLU A 131 10.91 -20.89 -14.75
CA GLU A 131 10.10 -21.96 -15.34
C GLU A 131 9.31 -22.70 -14.24
N GLY A 132 7.99 -22.80 -14.40
CA GLY A 132 7.08 -23.37 -13.40
C GLY A 132 6.70 -22.45 -12.23
N SER A 133 7.18 -21.21 -12.17
CA SER A 133 6.78 -20.23 -11.16
C SER A 133 5.57 -19.41 -11.59
N GLN A 134 4.62 -19.23 -10.68
CA GLN A 134 3.50 -18.31 -10.84
C GLN A 134 3.93 -16.86 -10.54
N VAL A 135 3.51 -15.94 -11.41
CA VAL A 135 3.74 -14.51 -11.28
C VAL A 135 2.40 -13.84 -11.08
N PHE A 136 2.29 -12.97 -10.07
CA PHE A 136 1.07 -12.24 -9.74
C PHE A 136 1.24 -10.75 -10.00
N ASP A 137 0.31 -10.17 -10.75
CA ASP A 137 0.24 -8.72 -10.97
C ASP A 137 -0.77 -8.08 -10.00
N CYS A 138 -0.25 -7.32 -9.04
CA CYS A 138 -1.00 -6.59 -8.03
C CYS A 138 -1.79 -5.39 -8.57
N ARG A 139 -1.77 -5.16 -9.89
CA ARG A 139 -2.70 -4.28 -10.60
C ARG A 139 -3.99 -5.01 -10.97
N GLU A 140 -3.95 -6.34 -11.06
CA GLU A 140 -5.06 -7.21 -11.45
C GLU A 140 -5.63 -7.98 -10.25
N VAL A 141 -4.77 -8.41 -9.32
CA VAL A 141 -5.16 -9.07 -8.08
C VAL A 141 -4.98 -8.16 -6.86
N ALA A 142 -5.75 -8.41 -5.80
CA ALA A 142 -5.63 -7.63 -4.57
C ALA A 142 -4.33 -7.99 -3.84
N CYS A 143 -3.48 -6.99 -3.61
CA CYS A 143 -2.27 -7.11 -2.79
C CYS A 143 -2.28 -6.09 -1.64
N GLY A 144 -1.41 -6.32 -0.65
CA GLY A 144 -1.31 -5.46 0.51
C GLY A 144 -0.06 -5.69 1.33
N VAL A 145 0.20 -4.75 2.23
CA VAL A 145 1.16 -4.95 3.33
C VAL A 145 0.42 -5.67 4.45
N VAL A 146 0.99 -6.78 4.89
CA VAL A 146 0.37 -7.66 5.88
C VAL A 146 1.31 -7.89 7.03
N THR A 147 0.76 -8.02 8.23
CA THR A 147 1.41 -8.74 9.31
C THR A 147 0.80 -10.13 9.45
N ARG A 148 1.62 -11.09 9.84
CA ARG A 148 1.19 -12.46 10.18
C ARG A 148 2.13 -13.06 11.19
N ALA A 149 1.64 -13.97 12.04
CA ALA A 149 2.53 -14.76 12.89
C ALA A 149 3.65 -15.42 12.07
N ASP A 150 4.84 -15.47 12.66
CA ASP A 150 6.03 -16.01 12.00
C ASP A 150 5.94 -17.54 11.79
N HIS A 151 6.97 -18.10 11.17
CA HIS A 151 7.02 -19.51 10.78
C HIS A 151 6.99 -20.49 11.97
N THR A 152 7.15 -20.01 13.20
CA THR A 152 7.02 -20.85 14.40
C THR A 152 5.55 -21.12 14.77
N ARG A 153 4.60 -20.34 14.21
CA ARG A 153 3.17 -20.37 14.52
C ARG A 153 2.32 -20.09 13.29
N THR A 154 2.55 -20.83 12.20
CA THR A 154 1.94 -20.55 10.89
C THR A 154 0.41 -20.54 10.87
N ALA A 155 -0.25 -21.29 11.77
CA ALA A 155 -1.70 -21.32 11.90
C ALA A 155 -2.29 -20.17 12.73
N ASP A 156 -1.49 -19.45 13.51
CA ASP A 156 -1.97 -18.40 14.42
C ASP A 156 -2.27 -17.11 13.64
N ARG A 157 -3.53 -16.71 13.54
CA ARG A 157 -3.98 -15.48 12.86
C ARG A 157 -4.26 -14.32 13.81
N SER A 158 -3.92 -14.45 15.10
CA SER A 158 -4.22 -13.42 16.10
C SER A 158 -3.42 -12.14 15.89
N GLN A 159 -2.37 -12.16 15.05
CA GLN A 159 -1.47 -11.04 14.75
C GLN A 159 -1.65 -10.52 13.32
N ASP A 160 -2.73 -10.90 12.64
CA ASP A 160 -2.97 -10.52 11.27
C ASP A 160 -3.54 -9.11 11.15
N VAL A 161 -2.89 -8.29 10.32
CA VAL A 161 -3.39 -6.98 9.91
C VAL A 161 -3.12 -6.82 8.42
N PHE A 162 -4.10 -6.31 7.66
CA PHE A 162 -4.01 -6.16 6.22
C PHE A 162 -4.24 -4.71 5.80
N VAL A 163 -3.21 -4.07 5.26
CA VAL A 163 -3.33 -2.76 4.60
C VAL A 163 -3.30 -2.99 3.09
N ARG A 164 -4.46 -2.90 2.44
CA ARG A 164 -4.56 -3.01 0.98
C ARG A 164 -3.77 -1.91 0.30
N VAL A 165 -3.11 -2.25 -0.81
CA VAL A 165 -2.40 -1.26 -1.62
C VAL A 165 -2.83 -1.25 -3.09
N THR A 166 -2.59 -0.15 -3.78
CA THR A 166 -2.79 0.00 -5.23
C THR A 166 -1.61 0.71 -5.89
N PHE A 167 -1.30 0.28 -7.11
CA PHE A 167 -0.29 0.89 -7.97
C PHE A 167 -0.92 1.91 -8.91
N ALA A 168 -0.17 2.94 -9.27
CA ALA A 168 -0.60 3.86 -10.32
C ALA A 168 -0.72 3.09 -11.64
N SER A 169 -1.78 3.37 -12.40
CA SER A 169 -1.86 2.95 -13.81
C SER A 169 -0.76 3.70 -14.56
N GLY A 170 0.31 2.99 -14.92
CA GLY A 170 1.37 3.55 -15.73
C GLY A 170 0.80 3.98 -17.08
N PHE A 171 0.58 5.28 -17.28
CA PHE A 171 0.72 5.81 -18.62
C PHE A 171 2.23 5.96 -18.83
N PRO A 172 2.80 5.47 -19.95
CA PRO A 172 4.21 5.72 -20.23
C PRO A 172 4.44 7.22 -20.18
N THR A 173 5.39 7.67 -19.35
CA THR A 173 5.87 9.06 -19.24
C THR A 173 6.66 9.47 -20.49
N GLY A 174 6.11 9.18 -21.66
CA GLY A 174 6.73 9.36 -22.97
C GLY A 174 5.69 9.71 -24.02
N ALA A 175 4.86 10.72 -23.76
CA ALA A 175 4.25 11.58 -24.78
C ALA A 175 3.38 12.64 -24.11
N VAL A 176 3.88 13.87 -24.01
CA VAL A 176 3.20 15.03 -24.60
C VAL A 176 4.22 16.14 -24.75
N ALA A 177 4.40 16.53 -26.01
CA ALA A 177 5.16 17.68 -26.44
C ALA A 177 4.72 18.94 -25.66
N ALA A 178 5.69 19.77 -25.31
CA ALA A 178 5.44 21.18 -25.04
C ALA A 178 4.99 21.84 -26.36
N GLY A 179 3.71 21.70 -26.67
CA GLY A 179 3.00 22.49 -27.67
C GLY A 179 2.11 23.48 -26.93
N ALA A 180 2.46 24.75 -27.02
CA ALA A 180 1.69 25.84 -26.45
C ALA A 180 0.27 25.88 -27.04
N GLY A 181 -0.73 26.03 -26.18
CA GLY A 181 -2.06 26.53 -26.53
C GLY A 181 -3.07 25.47 -27.01
N GLY A 182 -4.05 25.16 -26.15
CA GLY A 182 -5.26 24.48 -26.57
C GLY A 182 -5.93 23.70 -25.44
N VAL A 183 -7.00 24.25 -24.87
CA VAL A 183 -7.91 23.50 -24.00
C VAL A 183 -8.61 22.44 -24.85
N LEU A 184 -8.28 21.16 -24.65
CA LEU A 184 -9.02 20.05 -25.24
C LEU A 184 -10.11 19.60 -24.25
N VAL A 185 -11.34 20.08 -24.45
CA VAL A 185 -12.53 19.53 -23.82
C VAL A 185 -12.89 18.23 -24.56
N LEU A 186 -12.59 17.08 -23.96
CA LEU A 186 -13.08 15.80 -24.47
C LEU A 186 -14.47 15.55 -23.91
N ALA A 187 -15.49 15.94 -24.68
CA ALA A 187 -16.85 15.44 -24.49
C ALA A 187 -16.88 13.95 -24.87
N ALA A 188 -17.28 13.11 -23.92
CA ALA A 188 -17.51 11.68 -24.15
C ALA A 188 -18.70 11.50 -25.11
N GLY A 189 -18.41 11.26 -26.38
CA GLY A 189 -19.39 10.88 -27.39
C GLY A 189 -19.20 9.41 -27.80
N ALA A 190 -20.14 8.55 -27.42
CA ALA A 190 -20.19 7.16 -27.87
C ALA A 190 -20.38 7.11 -29.40
N VAL A 191 -19.42 6.53 -30.12
CA VAL A 191 -19.56 6.24 -31.55
C VAL A 191 -20.25 4.88 -31.71
N VAL A 192 -21.56 4.91 -31.95
CA VAL A 192 -22.30 3.74 -32.45
C VAL A 192 -22.03 3.63 -33.95
N VAL A 193 -21.28 2.60 -34.35
CA VAL A 193 -21.02 2.29 -35.77
C VAL A 193 -22.28 1.62 -36.37
N ALA A 194 -23.07 2.39 -37.13
CA ALA A 194 -24.15 1.85 -37.94
C ALA A 194 -23.59 1.21 -39.22
N ARG A 195 -23.62 -0.14 -39.31
CA ARG A 195 -23.33 -0.89 -40.54
C ARG A 195 -24.45 -0.65 -41.57
N ARG A 196 -24.13 -0.05 -42.71
CA ARG A 196 -25.02 -0.01 -43.89
C ARG A 196 -25.09 -1.41 -44.52
N ARG A 197 -26.28 -2.00 -44.61
CA ARG A 197 -26.54 -3.16 -45.48
C ARG A 197 -26.75 -2.67 -46.91
N LYS A 198 -26.11 -3.34 -47.87
CA LYS A 198 -26.29 -3.15 -49.32
C LYS A 198 -27.48 -3.99 -49.79
N PRO A 199 -28.41 -3.47 -50.61
CA PRO A 199 -29.52 -4.26 -51.13
C PRO A 199 -29.07 -5.16 -52.29
N ALA A 200 -29.69 -6.33 -52.38
CA ALA A 200 -29.79 -7.17 -53.57
C ALA A 200 -31.27 -7.26 -53.95
#